data_AF-A0AAN8EW64-F1
#
_entry.id   AF-A0AAN8EW64-F1
#
_cell.length_a   1.000
_cell.length_b   1.000
_cell.length_c   1.000
_cell.angle_alpha   90.00
_cell.angle_beta   90.00
_cell.angle_gamma   90.00
#
_symmetry.space_group_name_H-M   'P 1'
#
loop_
_entity.id
_entity.type
_entity.pdbx_description
1 polymer ?
#
loop_
_entity_poly.entity_id
_entity_poly.type
_entity_poly.pdbx_seq_one_letter_code
_entity_poly.pdbx_strand_id
1 'polypeptide(L)'
;MHSLSIFTVLTSFSSCVLGQWSTWGPPNPSPVQPSSSSISSTPVYSSDATTYTNPVLEEVGADPWVVRSGDYYYITYTTQDNVTLLRSSILTDWNSAEVKLVFSPPENTSYTYSNWAPEVHYFEQYQKWYFIYTADVDPDHPSPQQDMLCDYTCPAVNHRMFALESSGSDIWESEYSMKAELNTYDQFAIDGTYFQHADKLYHIYSCWYTNQTSWPAMLCISEMSNPWTVSSPLSERLIISKPDQPWEKTPYNRTINDRLSSNEGPEQLTNPYTNQTFVIYSAARSDNRNYCLGLIELVGDNPLDINSWDKNEAGCVFYENPDEEVYGVGHASFVQSPDESEWWIVYHGMEDYLEGWSARTIRAQQFTWDETTGWPVFPRPGIGPYDVPSGQGS
;
A
#
# COMPACT_ATOMS: atom_id res chain seq x y z
N MET A 1 -77.28 6.23 45.92
CA MET A 1 -76.60 4.95 45.62
C MET A 1 -75.11 5.20 45.85
N HIS A 2 -74.66 5.10 47.10
CA HIS A 2 -73.77 4.03 47.62
C HIS A 2 -72.46 3.90 46.83
N SER A 3 -71.25 3.85 47.38
CA SER A 3 -70.60 4.18 48.65
C SER A 3 -69.19 3.58 48.54
N LEU A 4 -68.16 4.30 48.96
CA LEU A 4 -66.84 3.88 49.51
C LEU A 4 -66.11 2.62 48.98
N SER A 5 -64.81 2.75 48.70
CA SER A 5 -63.75 2.43 49.70
C SER A 5 -62.33 2.44 49.12
N ILE A 6 -61.44 3.07 49.88
CA ILE A 6 -59.98 3.01 49.82
C ILE A 6 -59.53 1.65 50.36
N PHE A 7 -58.53 1.01 49.74
CA PHE A 7 -57.67 0.04 50.42
C PHE A 7 -56.21 0.12 49.94
N THR A 8 -55.36 0.50 50.88
CA THR A 8 -53.91 0.37 50.91
C THR A 8 -53.52 -1.10 51.10
N VAL A 9 -52.47 -1.56 50.42
CA VAL A 9 -51.77 -2.82 50.76
C VAL A 9 -50.27 -2.56 50.90
N LEU A 10 -49.83 -2.40 52.16
CA LEU A 10 -48.58 -2.94 52.72
C LEU A 10 -48.74 -4.48 52.82
N THR A 11 -47.77 -5.39 52.78
CA THR A 11 -46.33 -5.52 53.05
C THR A 11 -45.90 -6.83 52.34
N SER A 12 -44.64 -7.08 51.97
CA SER A 12 -43.67 -7.75 52.87
C SER A 12 -42.30 -7.89 52.19
N PHE A 13 -41.27 -7.30 52.80
CA PHE A 13 -39.89 -7.76 52.63
C PHE A 13 -39.60 -8.79 53.72
N SER A 14 -39.12 -9.97 53.33
CA SER A 14 -38.48 -10.92 54.25
C SER A 14 -37.02 -11.05 53.91
N SER A 15 -36.24 -10.88 54.97
CA SER A 15 -34.80 -10.97 55.09
C SER A 15 -34.27 -12.36 54.77
N CYS A 16 -33.05 -12.41 54.24
CA CYS A 16 -32.09 -13.41 54.69
C CYS A 16 -30.73 -12.73 54.90
N VAL A 17 -30.12 -13.04 56.03
CA VAL A 17 -28.90 -12.46 56.58
C VAL A 17 -27.78 -13.50 56.48
N LEU A 18 -26.54 -13.02 56.56
CA LEU A 18 -25.26 -13.69 56.88
C LEU A 18 -24.44 -14.08 55.63
N GLY A 19 -23.15 -13.76 55.51
CA GLY A 19 -22.23 -13.13 56.45
C GLY A 19 -20.90 -12.74 55.78
N GLN A 20 -20.12 -11.91 56.48
CA GLN A 20 -18.77 -11.46 56.10
C GLN A 20 -17.77 -12.62 56.06
N TRP A 21 -16.95 -12.74 55.01
CA TRP A 21 -15.63 -13.39 55.09
C TRP A 21 -14.60 -12.71 54.16
N SER A 22 -13.57 -12.16 54.81
CA SER A 22 -12.13 -12.07 54.47
C SER A 22 -11.63 -12.13 53.02
N THR A 23 -10.81 -11.14 52.69
CA THR A 23 -9.84 -11.06 51.59
C THR A 23 -8.87 -12.24 51.54
N TRP A 24 -8.78 -12.92 50.40
CA TRP A 24 -7.65 -13.75 49.98
C TRP A 24 -7.40 -13.53 48.49
N GLY A 25 -6.31 -12.84 48.15
CA GLY A 25 -5.79 -12.77 46.80
C GLY A 25 -4.91 -14.00 46.50
N PRO A 26 -4.82 -14.46 45.24
CA PRO A 26 -3.88 -15.50 44.85
C PRO A 26 -2.43 -14.96 44.83
N PRO A 27 -1.42 -15.80 45.13
CA PRO A 27 -0.02 -15.38 45.14
C PRO A 27 0.55 -15.17 43.73
N ASN A 28 1.41 -14.16 43.59
CA ASN A 28 2.26 -13.92 42.42
C ASN A 28 3.15 -15.14 42.11
N PRO A 29 3.31 -15.53 40.84
CA PRO A 29 4.41 -16.42 40.45
C PRO A 29 5.73 -15.63 40.35
N SER A 30 6.76 -16.13 41.02
CA SER A 30 8.15 -15.66 40.94
C SER A 30 8.75 -15.87 39.54
N PRO A 31 9.74 -15.07 39.12
CA PRO A 31 10.35 -15.17 37.81
C PRO A 31 11.24 -16.42 37.69
N VAL A 32 10.97 -17.25 36.68
CA VAL A 32 11.82 -18.37 36.27
C VAL A 32 12.91 -17.82 35.34
N GLN A 33 14.17 -18.01 35.72
CA GLN A 33 15.33 -17.77 34.85
C GLN A 33 15.38 -18.84 33.74
N PRO A 34 15.52 -18.48 32.45
CA PRO A 34 15.77 -19.47 31.42
C PRO A 34 17.25 -19.88 31.41
N SER A 35 17.48 -21.18 31.49
CA SER A 35 18.76 -21.84 31.30
C SER A 35 19.23 -21.73 29.84
N SER A 36 20.47 -21.30 29.64
CA SER A 36 21.13 -21.23 28.35
C SER A 36 21.43 -22.62 27.79
N SER A 37 20.83 -22.92 26.64
CA SER A 37 21.39 -23.90 25.69
C SER A 37 20.98 -23.47 24.29
N SER A 38 21.81 -22.62 23.69
CA SER A 38 21.72 -22.21 22.30
C SER A 38 22.30 -23.31 21.41
N ILE A 39 21.42 -24.06 20.74
CA ILE A 39 21.78 -24.68 19.47
C ILE A 39 21.22 -23.74 18.41
N SER A 40 22.07 -22.80 17.97
CA SER A 40 21.82 -22.03 16.76
C SER A 40 22.09 -22.96 15.58
N SER A 41 21.03 -23.50 15.00
CA SER A 41 21.05 -23.96 13.63
C SER A 41 20.36 -22.88 12.80
N THR A 42 21.14 -21.97 12.24
CA THR A 42 20.65 -21.13 11.12
C THR A 42 20.24 -22.07 9.99
N PRO A 43 19.00 -22.03 9.50
CA PRO A 43 18.68 -22.70 8.26
C PRO A 43 19.46 -21.99 7.15
N VAL A 44 20.46 -22.67 6.60
CA VAL A 44 21.05 -22.28 5.33
C VAL A 44 20.05 -22.73 4.27
N TYR A 45 19.16 -21.83 3.85
CA TYR A 45 18.37 -22.06 2.65
C TYR A 45 19.33 -22.03 1.46
N SER A 46 19.31 -23.10 0.69
CA SER A 46 20.16 -23.25 -0.49
C SER A 46 19.70 -22.27 -1.57
N SER A 47 20.64 -21.49 -2.10
CA SER A 47 20.49 -20.67 -3.30
C SER A 47 20.26 -21.49 -4.60
N ASP A 48 20.05 -22.80 -4.50
CA ASP A 48 19.82 -23.72 -5.63
C ASP A 48 18.32 -23.96 -5.93
N ALA A 49 17.39 -23.25 -5.27
CA ALA A 49 15.97 -23.40 -5.56
C ALA A 49 15.66 -22.88 -6.97
N THR A 50 15.27 -23.78 -7.87
CA THR A 50 14.87 -23.43 -9.24
C THR A 50 13.45 -22.88 -9.32
N THR A 51 12.67 -23.04 -8.25
CA THR A 51 11.27 -22.61 -8.17
C THR A 51 10.94 -21.98 -6.82
N TYR A 52 9.92 -21.13 -6.78
CA TYR A 52 9.36 -20.54 -5.56
C TYR A 52 7.82 -20.62 -5.57
N THR A 53 7.21 -20.28 -4.43
CA THR A 53 5.76 -20.10 -4.29
C THR A 53 5.45 -18.75 -3.67
N ASN A 54 4.30 -18.17 -4.01
CA ASN A 54 3.78 -17.01 -3.32
C ASN A 54 3.08 -17.40 -1.99
N PRO A 55 3.05 -16.53 -0.98
CA PRO A 55 3.68 -15.20 -0.95
C PRO A 55 5.21 -15.25 -0.80
N VAL A 56 5.91 -14.21 -1.25
CA VAL A 56 7.39 -14.10 -1.19
C VAL A 56 7.90 -13.55 0.15
N LEU A 57 6.98 -13.19 1.04
CA LEU A 57 7.22 -12.78 2.42
C LEU A 57 6.13 -13.42 3.30
N GLU A 58 6.51 -14.17 4.34
CA GLU A 58 5.61 -14.89 5.25
C GLU A 58 5.04 -13.98 6.35
N GLU A 59 4.75 -12.74 6.02
CA GLU A 59 4.17 -11.74 6.92
C GLU A 59 3.08 -10.93 6.21
N VAL A 60 2.25 -10.24 6.99
CA VAL A 60 1.31 -9.27 6.44
C VAL A 60 2.11 -8.13 5.81
N GLY A 61 1.84 -7.85 4.54
CA GLY A 61 2.56 -6.83 3.78
C GLY A 61 1.68 -6.26 2.69
N ALA A 62 1.73 -4.94 2.54
CA ALA A 62 0.94 -4.19 1.58
C ALA A 62 1.79 -3.14 0.88
N ASP A 63 1.34 -2.76 -0.31
CA ASP A 63 1.92 -1.67 -1.09
C ASP A 63 3.44 -1.86 -1.33
N PRO A 64 3.87 -3.01 -1.88
CA PRO A 64 5.29 -3.29 -2.09
C PRO A 64 5.90 -2.44 -3.20
N TRP A 65 6.97 -1.71 -2.86
CA TRP A 65 7.85 -1.03 -3.80
C TRP A 65 9.19 -1.76 -3.90
N VAL A 66 9.55 -2.24 -5.09
CA VAL A 66 10.83 -2.89 -5.34
C VAL A 66 11.67 -2.13 -6.36
N VAL A 67 12.91 -1.83 -5.99
CA VAL A 67 13.94 -1.32 -6.91
C VAL A 67 15.18 -2.20 -6.85
N ARG A 68 15.94 -2.22 -7.94
CA ARG A 68 17.23 -2.91 -8.01
C ARG A 68 18.37 -1.90 -8.04
N SER A 69 19.42 -2.14 -7.28
CA SER A 69 20.65 -1.34 -7.31
C SER A 69 21.87 -2.22 -7.04
N GLY A 70 22.77 -2.29 -8.02
CA GLY A 70 23.89 -3.24 -8.00
C GLY A 70 23.41 -4.70 -7.98
N ASP A 71 23.99 -5.50 -7.09
CA ASP A 71 23.72 -6.93 -6.97
C ASP A 71 22.49 -7.25 -6.09
N TYR A 72 21.75 -6.22 -5.66
CA TYR A 72 20.66 -6.37 -4.70
C TYR A 72 19.35 -5.77 -5.19
N TYR A 73 18.27 -6.43 -4.79
CA TYR A 73 16.93 -5.87 -4.70
C TYR A 73 16.72 -5.19 -3.37
N TYR A 74 15.90 -4.14 -3.39
CA TYR A 74 15.46 -3.39 -2.23
C TYR A 74 13.95 -3.32 -2.24
N ILE A 75 13.31 -3.79 -1.17
CA ILE A 75 11.86 -3.69 -1.01
C ILE A 75 11.52 -2.82 0.19
N THR A 76 10.54 -1.94 0.02
CA THR A 76 9.84 -1.27 1.11
C THR A 76 8.35 -1.49 0.92
N TYR A 77 7.58 -1.40 2.00
CA TYR A 77 6.16 -1.70 2.04
C TYR A 77 5.52 -1.03 3.24
N THR A 78 4.19 -0.98 3.28
CA THR A 78 3.44 -0.35 4.39
C THR A 78 3.67 -1.08 5.71
N THR A 79 4.23 -0.38 6.70
CA THR A 79 4.42 -0.90 8.08
C THR A 79 3.53 -0.22 9.12
N GLN A 80 2.73 0.77 8.72
CA GLN A 80 1.91 1.65 9.56
C GLN A 80 2.68 2.67 10.41
N ASP A 81 3.84 2.30 10.97
CA ASP A 81 4.51 3.09 12.02
C ASP A 81 5.84 3.71 11.59
N ASN A 82 6.45 3.24 10.50
CA ASN A 82 7.76 3.70 10.05
C ASN A 82 8.00 3.43 8.56
N VAL A 83 9.15 3.92 8.06
CA VAL A 83 9.69 3.52 6.75
C VAL A 83 10.83 2.54 7.00
N THR A 84 10.67 1.32 6.48
CA THR A 84 11.65 0.23 6.58
C THR A 84 12.03 -0.25 5.19
N LEU A 85 13.31 -0.55 4.99
CA LEU A 85 13.87 -1.05 3.74
C LEU A 85 14.51 -2.41 3.98
N LEU A 86 14.12 -3.39 3.18
CA LEU A 86 14.73 -4.71 3.14
C LEU A 86 15.67 -4.79 1.94
N ARG A 87 16.74 -5.56 2.04
CA ARG A 87 17.66 -5.86 0.94
C ARG A 87 17.94 -7.35 0.83
N SER A 88 17.88 -7.87 -0.39
CA SER A 88 18.19 -9.27 -0.71
C SER A 88 18.73 -9.37 -2.14
N SER A 89 19.55 -10.37 -2.45
CA SER A 89 19.87 -10.74 -3.84
C SER A 89 18.80 -11.64 -4.46
N ILE A 90 17.82 -12.06 -3.69
CA ILE A 90 16.72 -12.96 -4.06
C ILE A 90 15.41 -12.16 -4.03
N LEU A 91 14.76 -11.98 -5.18
CA LEU A 91 13.50 -11.26 -5.33
C LEU A 91 12.30 -12.06 -4.79
N THR A 92 12.42 -13.39 -4.75
CA THR A 92 11.32 -14.31 -4.49
C THR A 92 11.30 -14.92 -3.09
N ASP A 93 12.20 -14.49 -2.21
CA ASP A 93 12.22 -14.87 -0.79
C ASP A 93 12.84 -13.74 0.03
N TRP A 94 12.01 -13.06 0.81
CA TRP A 94 12.39 -11.93 1.66
C TRP A 94 12.51 -12.30 3.14
N ASN A 95 12.23 -13.55 3.51
CA ASN A 95 12.13 -13.98 4.91
C ASN A 95 13.48 -13.95 5.65
N SER A 96 14.58 -13.97 4.90
CA SER A 96 15.95 -13.83 5.44
C SER A 96 16.65 -12.55 4.95
N ALA A 97 15.90 -11.59 4.42
CA ALA A 97 16.47 -10.34 3.93
C ALA A 97 17.12 -9.53 5.05
N GLU A 98 18.14 -8.74 4.71
CA GLU A 98 18.67 -7.74 5.63
C GLU A 98 17.62 -6.64 5.80
N VAL A 99 17.41 -6.15 7.02
CA VAL A 99 16.40 -5.12 7.35
C VAL A 99 17.09 -3.86 7.85
N LYS A 100 16.67 -2.70 7.33
CA LYS A 100 17.11 -1.38 7.77
C LYS A 100 15.91 -0.49 8.07
N LEU A 101 15.88 0.07 9.28
CA LEU A 101 15.00 1.19 9.60
C LEU A 101 15.51 2.43 8.87
N VAL A 102 14.73 2.93 7.91
CA VAL A 102 15.06 4.14 7.14
C VAL A 102 14.67 5.38 7.92
N PHE A 103 13.46 5.37 8.49
CA PHE A 103 12.93 6.53 9.18
C PHE A 103 11.83 6.13 10.16
N SER A 104 11.95 6.60 11.41
CA SER A 104 10.88 6.56 12.40
C SER A 104 10.41 8.00 12.62
N PRO A 105 9.13 8.32 12.40
CA PRO A 105 8.65 9.67 12.58
C PRO A 105 8.72 10.07 14.07
N PRO A 106 9.14 11.31 14.40
CA PRO A 106 9.04 11.81 15.76
C PRO A 106 7.58 11.98 16.17
N GLU A 107 7.29 11.76 17.46
CA GLU A 107 5.96 11.99 18.02
C GLU A 107 5.48 13.43 17.80
N ASN A 108 4.17 13.60 17.62
CA ASN A 108 3.48 14.89 17.50
C ASN A 108 3.93 15.74 16.28
N THR A 109 4.29 15.08 15.19
CA THR A 109 4.53 15.71 13.89
C THR A 109 3.38 15.45 12.93
N SER A 110 3.28 16.21 11.82
CA SER A 110 2.24 16.02 10.79
C SER A 110 2.35 14.70 10.01
N TYR A 111 3.37 13.90 10.30
CA TYR A 111 3.73 12.68 9.59
C TYR A 111 3.98 11.51 10.56
N THR A 112 3.30 11.53 11.71
CA THR A 112 3.50 10.56 12.80
C THR A 112 2.77 9.25 12.56
N TYR A 113 1.58 9.31 11.98
CA TYR A 113 0.67 8.17 11.87
C TYR A 113 0.52 7.72 10.42
N SER A 114 0.00 6.52 10.23
CA SER A 114 -0.43 6.00 8.92
C SER A 114 0.70 6.08 7.87
N ASN A 115 1.90 5.61 8.24
CA ASN A 115 3.05 5.55 7.35
C ASN A 115 2.82 4.47 6.28
N TRP A 116 2.23 4.88 5.16
CA TRP A 116 1.79 4.00 4.08
C TRP A 116 2.56 4.21 2.80
N ALA A 117 2.63 3.14 2.01
CA ALA A 117 3.09 3.09 0.63
C ALA A 117 4.38 3.89 0.38
N PRO A 118 5.48 3.60 1.11
CA PRO A 118 6.76 4.21 0.78
C PRO A 118 7.25 3.71 -0.58
N GLU A 119 7.79 4.62 -1.40
CA GLU A 119 8.57 4.29 -2.59
C GLU A 119 9.94 4.95 -2.50
N VAL A 120 10.98 4.30 -3.04
CA VAL A 120 12.35 4.84 -3.07
C VAL A 120 12.90 4.98 -4.48
N HIS A 121 13.31 6.20 -4.81
CA HIS A 121 13.68 6.61 -6.16
C HIS A 121 15.06 7.27 -6.19
N TYR A 122 15.88 6.94 -7.19
CA TYR A 122 17.18 7.58 -7.39
C TYR A 122 17.09 8.73 -8.39
N PHE A 123 17.63 9.89 -8.01
CA PHE A 123 17.73 11.02 -8.91
C PHE A 123 19.20 11.35 -9.20
N GLU A 124 19.66 10.92 -10.37
CA GLU A 124 21.04 11.10 -10.88
C GLU A 124 21.54 12.54 -10.74
N GLN A 125 20.70 13.52 -11.07
CA GLN A 125 21.06 14.95 -11.02
C GLN A 125 21.36 15.46 -9.61
N TYR A 126 20.87 14.79 -8.57
CA TYR A 126 21.19 15.09 -7.16
C TYR A 126 22.16 14.07 -6.56
N GLN A 127 22.42 12.96 -7.25
CA GLN A 127 23.14 11.79 -6.76
C GLN A 127 22.59 11.29 -5.42
N LYS A 128 21.26 11.28 -5.29
CA LYS A 128 20.56 10.99 -4.04
C LYS A 128 19.33 10.14 -4.27
N TRP A 129 19.00 9.37 -3.24
CA TRP A 129 17.76 8.63 -3.12
C TRP A 129 16.73 9.47 -2.36
N TYR A 130 15.49 9.40 -2.81
CA TYR A 130 14.35 10.04 -2.17
C TYR A 130 13.31 8.97 -1.88
N PHE A 131 12.85 8.94 -0.63
CA PHE A 131 11.61 8.23 -0.34
C PHE A 131 10.44 9.19 -0.52
N ILE A 132 9.35 8.72 -1.10
CA ILE A 132 8.05 9.37 -1.07
C ILE A 132 7.08 8.45 -0.33
N TYR A 133 6.29 8.97 0.60
CA TYR A 133 5.41 8.15 1.43
C TYR A 133 4.21 8.96 1.95
N THR A 134 3.17 8.26 2.34
CA THR A 134 1.98 8.83 2.96
C THR A 134 2.13 8.89 4.47
N ALA A 135 1.64 9.95 5.11
CA ALA A 135 1.41 9.95 6.56
C ALA A 135 0.25 10.88 6.95
N ASP A 136 -0.15 10.79 8.21
CA ASP A 136 -1.19 11.60 8.84
C ASP A 136 -0.68 12.23 10.15
N VAL A 137 -1.29 13.34 10.52
CA VAL A 137 -1.09 14.04 11.80
C VAL A 137 -1.86 13.37 12.93
N ASP A 138 -2.97 12.71 12.62
CA ASP A 138 -3.87 12.07 13.56
C ASP A 138 -3.86 10.54 13.36
N PRO A 139 -3.97 9.74 14.43
CA PRO A 139 -4.19 8.31 14.30
C PRO A 139 -5.56 8.02 13.68
N ASP A 140 -5.67 6.91 12.94
CA ASP A 140 -6.91 6.48 12.31
C ASP A 140 -8.06 6.34 13.32
N HIS A 141 -9.12 7.13 13.10
CA HIS A 141 -10.32 7.13 13.92
C HIS A 141 -11.60 7.19 13.05
N PRO A 142 -12.40 6.11 13.00
CA PRO A 142 -12.26 4.85 13.75
C PRO A 142 -11.10 3.98 13.22
N SER A 143 -10.75 2.88 13.91
CA SER A 143 -9.60 2.04 13.47
C SER A 143 -9.82 1.52 12.05
N PRO A 144 -8.78 1.12 11.30
CA PRO A 144 -8.94 0.62 9.93
C PRO A 144 -9.99 -0.50 9.81
N GLN A 145 -10.01 -1.47 10.73
CA GLN A 145 -11.02 -2.54 10.71
C GLN A 145 -12.46 -2.04 10.89
N GLN A 146 -12.64 -0.92 11.59
CA GLN A 146 -13.93 -0.24 11.72
C GLN A 146 -14.23 0.66 10.50
N ASP A 147 -13.22 1.33 9.93
CA ASP A 147 -13.34 2.12 8.70
C ASP A 147 -13.79 1.29 7.50
N MET A 148 -13.30 0.06 7.42
CA MET A 148 -13.74 -0.95 6.45
C MET A 148 -15.28 -1.09 6.44
N LEU A 149 -15.92 -0.97 7.61
CA LEU A 149 -17.37 -1.12 7.81
C LEU A 149 -18.14 0.21 7.84
N CYS A 150 -17.47 1.35 7.69
CA CYS A 150 -18.10 2.68 7.73
C CYS A 150 -19.03 2.92 6.53
N ASP A 151 -20.18 3.56 6.79
CA ASP A 151 -21.10 4.01 5.74
C ASP A 151 -20.81 5.46 5.29
N TYR A 152 -20.65 6.40 6.24
CA TYR A 152 -20.60 7.82 5.89
C TYR A 152 -19.56 8.72 6.59
N THR A 153 -19.13 8.45 7.83
CA THR A 153 -18.48 9.49 8.67
C THR A 153 -17.00 9.27 9.01
N CYS A 154 -16.22 8.64 8.13
CA CYS A 154 -14.83 8.29 8.45
C CYS A 154 -13.88 9.19 7.63
N PRO A 155 -13.20 10.17 8.27
CA PRO A 155 -12.41 11.14 7.56
C PRO A 155 -10.93 10.72 7.57
N ALA A 156 -10.48 10.06 6.51
CA ALA A 156 -9.05 9.97 6.17
C ALA A 156 -8.48 11.34 5.69
N VAL A 157 -9.14 12.46 6.03
CA VAL A 157 -8.98 13.79 5.42
C VAL A 157 -7.58 14.40 5.53
N ASN A 158 -6.80 13.93 6.50
CA ASN A 158 -5.53 14.54 6.90
C ASN A 158 -4.30 13.84 6.31
N HIS A 159 -4.48 12.74 5.57
CA HIS A 159 -3.37 12.10 4.86
C HIS A 159 -2.73 13.06 3.85
N ARG A 160 -1.41 13.15 3.91
CA ARG A 160 -0.56 13.97 3.03
C ARG A 160 0.64 13.14 2.55
N MET A 161 1.31 13.68 1.54
CA MET A 161 2.53 13.10 0.98
C MET A 161 3.76 13.77 1.54
N PHE A 162 4.79 12.97 1.84
CA PHE A 162 6.04 13.42 2.42
C PHE A 162 7.22 12.83 1.68
N ALA A 163 8.35 13.54 1.72
CA ALA A 163 9.60 13.11 1.12
C ALA A 163 10.71 12.99 2.16
N LEU A 164 11.49 11.92 2.08
CA LEU A 164 12.78 11.78 2.78
C LEU A 164 13.92 11.91 1.77
N GLU A 165 15.07 12.41 2.20
CA GLU A 165 16.27 12.53 1.39
C GLU A 165 17.44 11.75 1.99
N SER A 166 18.18 11.03 1.16
CA SER A 166 19.42 10.34 1.54
C SER A 166 20.59 11.30 1.77
N SER A 167 21.52 10.89 2.65
CA SER A 167 22.78 11.60 2.87
C SER A 167 23.78 11.45 1.72
N GLY A 168 23.67 10.40 0.90
CA GLY A 168 24.53 10.12 -0.24
C GLY A 168 23.89 9.27 -1.33
N SER A 169 24.72 8.69 -2.21
CA SER A 169 24.29 7.96 -3.40
C SER A 169 24.09 6.46 -3.18
N ASP A 170 24.53 5.91 -2.05
CA ASP A 170 24.33 4.50 -1.71
C ASP A 170 22.99 4.33 -0.98
N ILE A 171 22.08 3.55 -1.56
CA ILE A 171 20.73 3.34 -1.00
C ILE A 171 20.77 2.70 0.41
N TRP A 172 21.75 1.82 0.67
CA TRP A 172 21.83 1.04 1.90
C TRP A 172 22.65 1.73 2.98
N GLU A 173 23.76 2.38 2.62
CA GLU A 173 24.66 3.01 3.58
C GLU A 173 24.24 4.45 3.95
N SER A 174 23.39 5.08 3.14
CA SER A 174 22.94 6.45 3.43
C SER A 174 22.02 6.53 4.65
N GLU A 175 22.15 7.59 5.42
CA GLU A 175 21.14 8.00 6.40
C GLU A 175 20.03 8.77 5.69
N TYR A 176 18.79 8.66 6.17
CA TYR A 176 17.63 9.33 5.59
C TYR A 176 17.01 10.31 6.57
N SER A 177 16.52 11.43 6.07
CA SER A 177 15.91 12.47 6.91
C SER A 177 14.72 13.11 6.22
N MET A 178 13.75 13.55 7.02
CA MET A 178 12.57 14.27 6.54
C MET A 178 12.98 15.50 5.74
N LYS A 179 12.58 15.55 4.48
CA LYS A 179 12.92 16.62 3.54
C LYS A 179 11.81 17.66 3.44
N ALA A 180 10.58 17.21 3.20
CA ALA A 180 9.43 18.10 3.04
C ALA A 180 8.11 17.33 3.15
N GLU A 181 7.05 18.05 3.51
CA GLU A 181 5.69 17.73 3.11
C GLU A 181 5.48 18.25 1.68
N LEU A 182 4.99 17.40 0.77
CA LEU A 182 4.71 17.81 -0.59
C LEU A 182 3.42 18.65 -0.62
N ASN A 183 3.44 19.77 -1.33
CA ASN A 183 2.26 20.61 -1.46
C ASN A 183 1.19 19.93 -2.33
N THR A 184 0.24 19.26 -1.68
CA THR A 184 -0.95 18.66 -2.29
C THR A 184 -2.18 19.56 -2.14
N TYR A 185 -1.94 20.87 -2.00
CA TYR A 185 -2.94 21.95 -1.91
C TYR A 185 -3.85 21.86 -0.70
N ASP A 186 -3.33 21.34 0.42
CA ASP A 186 -4.07 21.08 1.66
C ASP A 186 -5.32 20.22 1.39
N GLN A 187 -5.15 19.19 0.56
CA GLN A 187 -6.16 18.20 0.26
C GLN A 187 -5.61 16.81 0.54
N PHE A 188 -6.54 15.86 0.76
CA PHE A 188 -6.24 14.44 0.83
C PHE A 188 -5.32 14.00 -0.30
N ALA A 189 -4.24 13.34 0.07
CA ALA A 189 -3.29 12.75 -0.84
C ALA A 189 -2.64 11.51 -0.22
N ILE A 190 -2.69 10.40 -0.93
CA ILE A 190 -1.98 9.15 -0.61
C ILE A 190 -1.31 8.60 -1.86
N ASP A 191 -0.45 7.60 -1.68
CA ASP A 191 0.12 6.78 -2.75
C ASP A 191 0.76 7.61 -3.87
N GLY A 192 1.60 8.57 -3.49
CA GLY A 192 2.28 9.40 -4.46
C GLY A 192 3.51 8.71 -5.05
N THR A 193 3.61 8.74 -6.37
CA THR A 193 4.78 8.31 -7.14
C THR A 193 5.38 9.46 -7.94
N TYR A 194 6.64 9.33 -8.34
CA TYR A 194 7.28 10.22 -9.29
C TYR A 194 7.01 9.77 -10.72
N PHE A 195 6.57 10.70 -11.56
CA PHE A 195 6.38 10.46 -12.98
C PHE A 195 7.35 11.33 -13.78
N GLN A 196 8.31 10.69 -14.44
CA GLN A 196 9.30 11.36 -15.29
C GLN A 196 8.84 11.31 -16.75
N HIS A 197 8.72 12.47 -17.39
CA HIS A 197 8.43 12.59 -18.81
C HIS A 197 9.23 13.71 -19.44
N ALA A 198 9.94 13.39 -20.53
CA ALA A 198 10.96 14.27 -21.12
C ALA A 198 11.94 14.77 -20.03
N ASP A 199 12.21 16.07 -19.99
CA ASP A 199 13.07 16.73 -19.02
C ASP A 199 12.34 17.20 -17.75
N LYS A 200 11.07 16.81 -17.56
CA LYS A 200 10.22 17.26 -16.47
C LYS A 200 9.83 16.14 -15.51
N LEU A 201 9.69 16.52 -14.25
CA LEU A 201 9.23 15.66 -13.17
C LEU A 201 7.82 16.04 -12.78
N TYR A 202 6.99 15.03 -12.51
CA TYR A 202 5.62 15.17 -12.04
C TYR A 202 5.40 14.29 -10.82
N HIS A 203 4.37 14.63 -10.04
CA HIS A 203 3.90 13.85 -8.90
C HIS A 203 2.50 13.33 -9.25
N ILE A 204 2.34 12.01 -9.37
CA ILE A 204 1.03 11.36 -9.54
C ILE A 204 0.63 10.76 -8.20
N TYR A 205 -0.60 11.01 -7.75
CA TYR A 205 -1.06 10.57 -6.43
C TYR A 205 -2.57 10.38 -6.39
N SER A 206 -3.03 9.54 -5.46
CA SER A 206 -4.44 9.38 -5.14
C SER A 206 -4.96 10.61 -4.41
N CYS A 207 -6.04 11.20 -4.88
CA CYS A 207 -6.53 12.50 -4.42
C CYS A 207 -8.05 12.56 -4.35
N TRP A 208 -8.56 13.49 -3.54
CA TRP A 208 -9.96 13.90 -3.61
C TRP A 208 -10.17 15.14 -4.47
N TYR A 209 -11.41 15.34 -4.91
CA TYR A 209 -11.76 16.45 -5.81
C TYR A 209 -11.48 17.82 -5.20
N THR A 210 -11.91 17.99 -3.94
CA THR A 210 -11.66 19.19 -3.13
C THR A 210 -11.33 18.79 -1.69
N ASN A 211 -10.79 19.72 -0.89
CA ASN A 211 -10.65 19.55 0.56
C ASN A 211 -11.98 19.38 1.34
N GLN A 212 -13.13 19.53 0.67
CA GLN A 212 -14.47 19.37 1.26
C GLN A 212 -15.19 18.10 0.79
N THR A 213 -14.58 17.32 -0.11
CA THR A 213 -15.18 16.10 -0.65
C THR A 213 -14.41 14.90 -0.16
N SER A 214 -15.08 13.94 0.46
CA SER A 214 -14.48 12.67 0.87
C SER A 214 -14.98 11.53 -0.01
N TRP A 215 -14.07 11.06 -0.87
CA TRP A 215 -14.30 10.02 -1.88
C TRP A 215 -15.25 10.40 -3.02
N PRO A 216 -15.19 9.75 -4.21
CA PRO A 216 -14.19 8.76 -4.62
C PRO A 216 -12.77 9.34 -4.69
N ALA A 217 -11.77 8.47 -4.56
CA ALA A 217 -10.38 8.85 -4.81
C ALA A 217 -10.06 8.71 -6.30
N MET A 218 -9.25 9.63 -6.79
CA MET A 218 -8.93 9.84 -8.20
C MET A 218 -7.41 9.92 -8.34
N LEU A 219 -6.89 9.80 -9.56
CA LEU A 219 -5.48 10.08 -9.81
C LEU A 219 -5.29 11.52 -10.23
N CYS A 220 -4.49 12.24 -9.46
CA CYS A 220 -4.07 13.60 -9.74
C CYS A 220 -2.63 13.63 -10.21
N ILE A 221 -2.30 14.60 -11.07
CA ILE A 221 -0.93 14.90 -11.48
C ILE A 221 -0.62 16.40 -11.32
N SER A 222 0.57 16.70 -10.80
CA SER A 222 1.12 18.06 -10.67
C SER A 222 2.60 18.10 -11.09
N GLU A 223 3.07 19.21 -11.67
CA GLU A 223 4.48 19.38 -12.05
C GLU A 223 5.36 19.70 -10.84
N MET A 224 6.55 19.10 -10.78
CA MET A 224 7.55 19.29 -9.74
C MET A 224 8.80 19.98 -10.29
N SER A 225 9.39 20.87 -9.47
CA SER A 225 10.67 21.51 -9.80
C SER A 225 11.89 20.72 -9.31
N ASN A 226 11.66 19.82 -8.34
CA ASN A 226 12.61 18.89 -7.75
C ASN A 226 11.81 17.82 -6.98
N PRO A 227 12.42 16.72 -6.50
CA PRO A 227 11.72 15.59 -5.88
C PRO A 227 10.92 15.93 -4.62
N TRP A 228 11.08 17.12 -4.04
CA TRP A 228 10.37 17.53 -2.81
C TRP A 228 9.56 18.82 -2.97
N THR A 229 9.41 19.36 -4.18
CA THR A 229 8.73 20.65 -4.42
C THR A 229 7.79 20.59 -5.62
N VAL A 230 6.49 20.49 -5.35
CA VAL A 230 5.43 20.74 -6.33
C VAL A 230 5.47 22.21 -6.74
N SER A 231 5.53 22.44 -8.06
CA SER A 231 5.76 23.76 -8.66
C SER A 231 4.52 24.33 -9.36
N SER A 232 3.57 23.48 -9.78
CA SER A 232 2.33 23.93 -10.40
C SER A 232 1.30 24.41 -9.35
N PRO A 233 0.49 25.44 -9.64
CA PRO A 233 -0.63 25.84 -8.80
C PRO A 233 -1.80 24.84 -8.90
N LEU A 234 -2.75 24.90 -7.95
CA LEU A 234 -3.95 24.06 -7.96
C LEU A 234 -4.76 24.17 -9.27
N SER A 235 -4.75 25.34 -9.92
CA SER A 235 -5.43 25.56 -11.21
C SER A 235 -4.83 24.77 -12.38
N GLU A 236 -3.62 24.25 -12.23
CA GLU A 236 -2.92 23.42 -13.23
C GLU A 236 -2.85 21.94 -12.82
N ARG A 237 -3.23 21.58 -11.59
CA ARG A 237 -3.38 20.18 -11.19
C ARG A 237 -4.43 19.52 -12.07
N LEU A 238 -4.06 18.42 -12.71
CA LEU A 238 -4.97 17.66 -13.56
C LEU A 238 -5.44 16.39 -12.83
N ILE A 239 -6.70 15.99 -13.05
CA ILE A 239 -7.22 14.67 -12.68
C ILE A 239 -7.12 13.80 -13.94
N ILE A 240 -6.24 12.80 -13.95
CA ILE A 240 -6.00 11.92 -15.10
C ILE A 240 -6.88 10.67 -15.08
N SER A 241 -7.38 10.28 -13.91
CA SER A 241 -8.37 9.20 -13.80
C SER A 241 -9.31 9.40 -12.63
N LYS A 242 -10.52 8.89 -12.79
CA LYS A 242 -11.54 8.75 -11.76
C LYS A 242 -12.19 7.37 -11.89
N PRO A 243 -12.76 6.79 -10.82
CA PRO A 243 -13.43 5.50 -10.87
C PRO A 243 -14.82 5.65 -11.53
N ASP A 244 -14.84 5.73 -12.86
CA ASP A 244 -16.03 5.89 -13.68
C ASP A 244 -16.46 4.62 -14.41
N GLN A 245 -15.58 3.63 -14.48
CA GLN A 245 -15.92 2.32 -15.03
C GLN A 245 -16.54 1.42 -13.98
N PRO A 246 -17.47 0.52 -14.34
CA PRO A 246 -18.10 -0.39 -13.40
C PRO A 246 -17.11 -1.20 -12.55
N TRP A 247 -16.01 -1.68 -13.15
CA TRP A 247 -15.00 -2.49 -12.48
C TRP A 247 -14.13 -1.69 -11.49
N GLU A 248 -14.10 -0.36 -11.59
CA GLU A 248 -13.37 0.50 -10.65
C GLU A 248 -14.16 0.81 -9.37
N LYS A 249 -15.44 0.40 -9.32
CA LYS A 249 -16.36 0.77 -8.24
C LYS A 249 -16.47 -0.29 -7.15
N THR A 250 -16.61 0.16 -5.91
CA THR A 250 -16.70 -0.72 -4.74
C THR A 250 -18.12 -0.87 -4.20
N PRO A 251 -18.53 -2.08 -3.79
CA PRO A 251 -18.20 -3.31 -4.49
C PRO A 251 -18.93 -3.32 -5.83
N TYR A 252 -18.33 -4.00 -6.79
CA TYR A 252 -18.98 -4.29 -8.07
C TYR A 252 -20.38 -4.89 -7.83
N ASN A 253 -21.41 -4.28 -8.40
CA ASN A 253 -22.80 -4.73 -8.35
C ASN A 253 -23.55 -4.60 -6.98
N ARG A 254 -23.20 -3.63 -6.11
CA ARG A 254 -24.09 -3.17 -5.01
C ARG A 254 -24.71 -1.79 -5.29
N THR A 255 -25.87 -1.53 -4.70
CA THR A 255 -26.68 -0.32 -4.90
C THR A 255 -26.22 0.94 -4.13
N ILE A 256 -25.22 0.86 -3.22
CA ILE A 256 -24.98 1.92 -2.21
C ILE A 256 -23.51 2.38 -2.08
N ASN A 257 -22.51 1.67 -2.62
CA ASN A 257 -21.12 1.91 -2.22
C ASN A 257 -20.20 2.54 -3.29
N ASP A 258 -20.77 3.08 -4.38
CA ASP A 258 -20.04 3.87 -5.39
C ASP A 258 -19.11 4.94 -4.79
N ARG A 259 -19.46 5.45 -3.60
CA ARG A 259 -18.66 6.44 -2.89
C ARG A 259 -17.23 5.98 -2.64
N LEU A 260 -17.00 4.80 -2.06
CA LEU A 260 -15.69 4.35 -1.57
C LEU A 260 -14.83 3.73 -2.68
N SER A 261 -15.05 4.15 -3.92
CA SER A 261 -14.28 3.71 -5.07
C SER A 261 -12.97 4.50 -5.13
N SER A 262 -11.85 3.82 -5.33
CA SER A 262 -10.54 4.43 -5.50
C SER A 262 -10.04 4.26 -6.93
N ASN A 263 -9.32 5.27 -7.42
CA ASN A 263 -8.11 5.02 -8.19
C ASN A 263 -6.94 5.46 -7.32
N GLU A 264 -6.06 4.53 -6.95
CA GLU A 264 -4.96 4.73 -6.02
C GLU A 264 -3.73 3.90 -6.43
N GLY A 265 -2.64 3.90 -5.66
CA GLY A 265 -1.39 3.21 -6.00
C GLY A 265 -0.93 3.36 -7.48
N PRO A 266 -0.81 4.59 -8.02
CA PRO A 266 -0.27 4.83 -9.36
C PRO A 266 1.21 4.46 -9.41
N GLU A 267 1.62 3.81 -10.49
CA GLU A 267 3.02 3.48 -10.76
C GLU A 267 3.36 3.69 -12.23
N GLN A 268 4.49 4.35 -12.50
CA GLN A 268 4.98 4.56 -13.86
C GLN A 268 5.59 3.26 -14.40
N LEU A 269 5.16 2.83 -15.57
CA LEU A 269 5.74 1.69 -16.28
C LEU A 269 6.03 2.07 -17.72
N THR A 270 7.28 1.91 -18.17
CA THR A 270 7.68 2.21 -19.55
C THR A 270 8.04 0.93 -20.30
N ASN A 271 7.44 0.72 -21.46
CA ASN A 271 7.81 -0.39 -22.33
C ASN A 271 9.22 -0.14 -22.91
N PRO A 272 10.23 -0.97 -22.63
CA PRO A 272 11.60 -0.75 -23.10
C PRO A 272 11.77 -0.96 -24.61
N TYR A 273 10.82 -1.62 -25.26
CA TYR A 273 10.86 -1.95 -26.68
C TYR A 273 10.16 -0.90 -27.55
N THR A 274 9.09 -0.29 -27.05
CA THR A 274 8.28 0.70 -27.80
C THR A 274 8.42 2.13 -27.26
N ASN A 275 8.99 2.32 -26.06
CA ASN A 275 9.03 3.56 -25.29
C ASN A 275 7.65 4.14 -24.94
N GLN A 276 6.58 3.33 -25.01
CA GLN A 276 5.27 3.73 -24.49
C GLN A 276 5.34 3.84 -22.96
N THR A 277 4.74 4.89 -22.41
CA THR A 277 4.70 5.16 -20.98
C THR A 277 3.28 4.97 -20.46
N PHE A 278 3.15 4.16 -19.42
CA PHE A 278 1.91 3.83 -18.76
C PHE A 278 1.93 4.31 -17.31
N VAL A 279 0.73 4.54 -16.77
CA VAL A 279 0.45 4.57 -15.33
C VAL A 279 -0.41 3.35 -15.04
N ILE A 280 0.16 2.37 -14.34
CA ILE A 280 -0.59 1.28 -13.76
C ILE A 280 -1.14 1.76 -12.43
N TYR A 281 -2.40 1.50 -12.12
CA TYR A 281 -3.00 1.98 -10.90
C TYR A 281 -3.97 0.96 -10.33
N SER A 282 -4.28 1.07 -9.05
CA SER A 282 -5.23 0.19 -8.40
C SER A 282 -6.64 0.79 -8.39
N ALA A 283 -7.65 -0.05 -8.58
CA ALA A 283 -9.05 0.36 -8.62
C ALA A 283 -9.94 -0.48 -7.69
N ALA A 284 -11.18 -0.05 -7.48
CA ALA A 284 -12.06 -0.51 -6.41
C ALA A 284 -11.53 -0.10 -5.02
N ARG A 285 -11.66 -0.93 -3.98
CA ARG A 285 -11.22 -0.59 -2.61
C ARG A 285 -10.34 -1.72 -2.11
N SER A 286 -9.22 -1.35 -1.51
CA SER A 286 -8.12 -2.24 -1.11
C SER A 286 -8.46 -3.25 -0.01
N ASP A 287 -9.62 -3.10 0.63
CA ASP A 287 -10.14 -3.99 1.68
C ASP A 287 -10.90 -5.20 1.12
N ASN A 288 -11.10 -5.30 -0.20
CA ASN A 288 -11.99 -6.32 -0.76
C ASN A 288 -11.44 -7.02 -2.00
N ARG A 289 -12.05 -8.16 -2.32
CA ARG A 289 -11.66 -9.05 -3.43
C ARG A 289 -11.63 -8.42 -4.82
N ASN A 290 -12.37 -7.32 -5.05
CA ASN A 290 -12.46 -6.69 -6.37
C ASN A 290 -11.31 -5.72 -6.64
N TYR A 291 -10.44 -5.46 -5.65
CA TYR A 291 -9.23 -4.67 -5.87
C TYR A 291 -8.41 -5.27 -7.01
N CYS A 292 -8.07 -4.44 -7.99
CA CYS A 292 -7.46 -4.85 -9.24
C CYS A 292 -6.60 -3.72 -9.83
N LEU A 293 -5.79 -4.02 -10.84
CA LEU A 293 -5.02 -3.01 -11.56
C LEU A 293 -5.72 -2.54 -12.85
N GLY A 294 -5.80 -1.23 -13.05
CA GLY A 294 -6.09 -0.55 -14.30
C GLY A 294 -4.82 -0.04 -15.00
N LEU A 295 -4.99 0.51 -16.20
CA LEU A 295 -3.90 1.04 -17.03
C LEU A 295 -4.33 2.32 -17.73
N ILE A 296 -3.45 3.32 -17.73
CA ILE A 296 -3.58 4.57 -18.51
C ILE A 296 -2.30 4.78 -19.29
N GLU A 297 -2.40 5.02 -20.59
CA GLU A 297 -1.26 5.31 -21.45
C GLU A 297 -1.12 6.83 -21.65
N LEU A 298 0.12 7.35 -21.57
CA LEU A 298 0.44 8.71 -22.01
C LEU A 298 0.71 8.68 -23.52
N VAL A 299 -0.31 9.04 -24.32
CA VAL A 299 -0.28 9.05 -25.79
C VAL A 299 0.07 10.42 -26.40
N GLY A 300 0.09 11.48 -25.58
CA GLY A 300 0.47 12.84 -25.98
C GLY A 300 1.71 13.36 -25.24
N ASP A 301 2.23 14.51 -25.69
CA ASP A 301 3.51 15.05 -25.17
C ASP A 301 3.38 15.84 -23.85
N ASN A 302 2.16 16.17 -23.41
CA ASN A 302 1.94 17.00 -22.23
C ASN A 302 1.14 16.26 -21.14
N PRO A 303 1.80 15.79 -20.07
CA PRO A 303 1.14 15.12 -18.94
C PRO A 303 0.08 15.98 -18.22
N LEU A 304 0.10 17.31 -18.36
CA LEU A 304 -0.93 18.22 -17.82
C LEU A 304 -2.06 18.55 -18.80
N ASP A 305 -2.21 17.80 -19.89
CA ASP A 305 -3.37 17.84 -20.79
C ASP A 305 -4.12 16.50 -20.73
N ILE A 306 -5.43 16.55 -20.43
CA ILE A 306 -6.26 15.34 -20.34
C ILE A 306 -6.31 14.56 -21.66
N ASN A 307 -6.15 15.24 -22.80
CA ASN A 307 -6.16 14.58 -24.11
C ASN A 307 -4.86 13.82 -24.40
N SER A 308 -3.83 13.96 -23.55
CA SER A 308 -2.60 13.17 -23.64
C SER A 308 -2.74 11.79 -23.00
N TRP A 309 -3.85 11.51 -22.31
CA TRP A 309 -4.04 10.27 -21.56
C TRP A 309 -5.13 9.41 -22.20
N ASP A 310 -4.80 8.16 -22.51
CA ASP A 310 -5.75 7.15 -22.98
C ASP A 310 -5.95 6.08 -21.90
N LYS A 311 -7.15 6.06 -21.31
CA LYS A 311 -7.49 5.13 -20.21
C LYS A 311 -8.05 3.84 -20.79
N ASN A 312 -7.51 2.70 -20.36
CA ASN A 312 -8.11 1.41 -20.69
C ASN A 312 -9.43 1.22 -19.92
N GLU A 313 -10.55 1.47 -20.59
CA GLU A 313 -11.89 1.31 -19.98
C GLU A 313 -12.41 -0.13 -20.01
N ALA A 314 -11.79 -1.03 -20.79
CA ALA A 314 -12.32 -2.36 -21.07
C ALA A 314 -12.36 -3.30 -19.85
N GLY A 315 -11.52 -3.04 -18.84
CA GLY A 315 -11.45 -3.86 -17.63
C GLY A 315 -10.10 -3.75 -16.92
N CYS A 316 -9.98 -4.41 -15.78
CA CYS A 316 -8.71 -4.57 -15.08
C CYS A 316 -7.69 -5.32 -15.96
N VAL A 317 -6.44 -4.87 -15.97
CA VAL A 317 -5.32 -5.55 -16.62
C VAL A 317 -4.70 -6.63 -15.73
N PHE A 318 -4.96 -6.60 -14.42
CA PHE A 318 -4.59 -7.64 -13.46
C PHE A 318 -5.65 -7.71 -12.36
N TYR A 319 -6.20 -8.90 -12.10
CA TYR A 319 -7.37 -9.07 -11.23
C TYR A 319 -7.41 -10.47 -10.63
N GLU A 320 -8.22 -10.65 -9.59
CA GLU A 320 -8.37 -11.88 -8.81
C GLU A 320 -8.37 -13.19 -9.62
N ASN A 321 -7.86 -14.24 -9.00
CA ASN A 321 -7.90 -15.61 -9.47
C ASN A 321 -8.48 -16.56 -8.39
N PRO A 322 -9.81 -16.76 -8.39
CA PRO A 322 -10.46 -17.64 -7.42
C PRO A 322 -10.01 -19.11 -7.47
N ASP A 323 -9.55 -19.59 -8.63
CA ASP A 323 -9.05 -20.97 -8.79
C ASP A 323 -7.74 -21.22 -8.02
N GLU A 324 -7.00 -20.15 -7.71
CA GLU A 324 -5.74 -20.15 -6.94
C GLU A 324 -5.91 -19.45 -5.58
N GLU A 325 -7.15 -19.14 -5.19
CA GLU A 325 -7.47 -18.43 -3.95
C GLU A 325 -6.71 -17.09 -3.80
N VAL A 326 -6.53 -16.36 -4.90
CA VAL A 326 -5.87 -15.04 -4.90
C VAL A 326 -6.88 -13.94 -5.21
N TYR A 327 -7.10 -13.04 -4.27
CA TYR A 327 -8.14 -12.01 -4.31
C TYR A 327 -7.55 -10.62 -4.08
N GLY A 328 -8.25 -9.58 -4.55
CA GLY A 328 -7.94 -8.18 -4.26
C GLY A 328 -6.47 -7.83 -4.48
N VAL A 329 -6.02 -7.93 -5.73
CA VAL A 329 -4.63 -7.73 -6.12
C VAL A 329 -4.39 -6.27 -6.50
N GLY A 330 -3.32 -5.66 -6.01
CA GLY A 330 -3.04 -4.28 -6.36
C GLY A 330 -1.79 -3.70 -5.72
N HIS A 331 -1.70 -2.37 -5.84
CA HIS A 331 -0.61 -1.50 -5.42
C HIS A 331 0.75 -2.12 -5.75
N ALA A 332 1.01 -2.24 -7.05
CA ALA A 332 2.12 -3.02 -7.58
C ALA A 332 3.30 -2.13 -8.01
N SER A 333 4.50 -2.69 -7.93
CA SER A 333 5.72 -2.15 -8.52
C SER A 333 6.30 -3.12 -9.55
N PHE A 334 7.24 -2.63 -10.36
CA PHE A 334 7.83 -3.38 -11.46
C PHE A 334 9.35 -3.37 -11.38
N VAL A 335 9.97 -4.53 -11.56
CA VAL A 335 11.42 -4.68 -11.51
C VAL A 335 11.91 -5.70 -12.53
N GLN A 336 13.17 -5.60 -12.94
CA GLN A 336 13.80 -6.59 -13.79
C GLN A 336 14.47 -7.69 -12.98
N SER A 337 14.52 -8.89 -13.57
CA SER A 337 15.34 -10.04 -13.12
C SER A 337 16.85 -9.71 -13.04
N PRO A 338 17.67 -10.52 -12.35
CA PRO A 338 19.10 -10.25 -12.18
C PRO A 338 19.91 -10.07 -13.48
N ASP A 339 19.53 -10.77 -14.56
CA ASP A 339 20.20 -10.62 -15.86
C ASP A 339 19.50 -9.63 -16.81
N GLU A 340 18.48 -8.91 -16.31
CA GLU A 340 17.67 -7.92 -17.02
C GLU A 340 16.85 -8.47 -18.20
N SER A 341 16.77 -9.80 -18.36
CA SER A 341 16.06 -10.42 -19.49
C SER A 341 14.55 -10.57 -19.27
N GLU A 342 14.11 -10.57 -18.02
CA GLU A 342 12.71 -10.71 -17.62
C GLU A 342 12.20 -9.52 -16.81
N TRP A 343 10.90 -9.26 -16.96
CA TRP A 343 10.16 -8.26 -16.19
C TRP A 343 9.25 -8.92 -15.17
N TRP A 344 9.19 -8.34 -13.98
CA TRP A 344 8.50 -8.89 -12.82
C TRP A 344 7.56 -7.85 -12.21
N ILE A 345 6.33 -8.28 -11.93
CA ILE A 345 5.37 -7.52 -11.14
C ILE A 345 5.49 -7.99 -9.69
N VAL A 346 5.60 -7.03 -8.76
CA VAL A 346 5.55 -7.28 -7.32
C VAL A 346 4.31 -6.56 -6.78
N TYR A 347 3.43 -7.28 -6.12
CA TYR A 347 2.09 -6.79 -5.78
C TYR A 347 1.64 -7.36 -4.44
N HIS A 348 0.63 -6.76 -3.81
CA HIS A 348 -0.05 -7.41 -2.69
C HIS A 348 -1.34 -8.12 -3.17
N GLY A 349 -1.73 -9.17 -2.46
CA GLY A 349 -3.02 -9.83 -2.63
C GLY A 349 -3.45 -10.57 -1.36
N MET A 350 -4.71 -11.00 -1.32
CA MET A 350 -5.32 -11.68 -0.18
C MET A 350 -5.69 -13.12 -0.53
N GLU A 351 -5.49 -14.04 0.42
CA GLU A 351 -6.11 -15.36 0.38
C GLU A 351 -7.50 -15.30 1.03
N ASP A 352 -7.57 -14.84 2.29
CA ASP A 352 -8.83 -14.59 2.98
C ASP A 352 -9.28 -13.13 2.85
N TYR A 353 -9.97 -12.81 1.75
CA TYR A 353 -10.48 -11.45 1.49
C TYR A 353 -11.56 -10.99 2.49
N LEU A 354 -12.03 -11.84 3.41
CA LEU A 354 -12.98 -11.43 4.45
C LEU A 354 -12.30 -10.67 5.60
N GLU A 355 -11.00 -10.88 5.79
CA GLU A 355 -10.16 -10.19 6.78
C GLU A 355 -9.61 -8.84 6.25
N GLY A 356 -9.89 -8.52 4.98
CA GLY A 356 -9.58 -7.24 4.35
C GLY A 356 -8.09 -6.88 4.44
N TRP A 357 -7.78 -5.65 4.87
CA TRP A 357 -6.41 -5.13 4.89
C TRP A 357 -5.40 -6.00 5.65
N SER A 358 -5.85 -6.79 6.63
CA SER A 358 -5.00 -7.68 7.44
C SER A 358 -4.63 -8.99 6.75
N ALA A 359 -5.24 -9.33 5.60
CA ALA A 359 -4.93 -10.51 4.81
C ALA A 359 -3.96 -10.27 3.65
N ARG A 360 -3.48 -9.03 3.48
CA ARG A 360 -2.59 -8.67 2.37
C ARG A 360 -1.21 -9.28 2.59
N THR A 361 -0.71 -9.94 1.55
CA THR A 361 0.61 -10.58 1.48
C THR A 361 1.31 -10.18 0.19
N ILE A 362 2.64 -10.07 0.23
CA ILE A 362 3.45 -9.65 -0.92
C ILE A 362 3.75 -10.85 -1.82
N ARG A 363 3.58 -10.65 -3.13
CA ARG A 363 3.67 -11.67 -4.17
C ARG A 363 4.48 -11.12 -5.35
N ALA A 364 5.12 -12.02 -6.09
CA ALA A 364 5.83 -11.67 -7.31
C ALA A 364 5.49 -12.66 -8.43
N GLN A 365 5.45 -12.20 -9.68
CA GLN A 365 5.31 -13.05 -10.87
C GLN A 365 5.96 -12.37 -12.09
N GLN A 366 6.45 -13.15 -13.04
CA GLN A 366 6.95 -12.65 -14.31
C GLN A 366 5.80 -12.13 -15.18
N PHE A 367 6.01 -11.04 -15.91
CA PHE A 367 5.12 -10.55 -16.95
C PHE A 367 5.86 -10.30 -18.26
N THR A 368 5.09 -10.12 -19.35
CA THR A 368 5.65 -9.92 -20.70
C THR A 368 5.05 -8.67 -21.35
N TRP A 369 5.46 -8.37 -22.58
CA TRP A 369 4.95 -7.24 -23.35
C TRP A 369 4.25 -7.77 -24.60
N ASP A 370 3.07 -7.23 -24.90
CA ASP A 370 2.37 -7.57 -26.13
C ASP A 370 3.13 -6.99 -27.33
N GLU A 371 3.49 -7.83 -28.30
CA GLU A 371 4.28 -7.38 -29.45
C GLU A 371 3.49 -6.48 -30.43
N THR A 372 2.17 -6.49 -30.36
CA THR A 372 1.30 -5.74 -31.28
C THR A 372 0.89 -4.39 -30.71
N THR A 373 0.42 -4.36 -29.46
CA THR A 373 0.00 -3.14 -28.77
C THR A 373 1.12 -2.51 -27.95
N GLY A 374 2.14 -3.27 -27.58
CA GLY A 374 3.19 -2.84 -26.65
C GLY A 374 2.68 -2.63 -25.21
N TRP A 375 1.51 -3.13 -24.85
CA TRP A 375 1.03 -3.10 -23.48
C TRP A 375 1.70 -4.17 -22.60
N PRO A 376 1.83 -3.96 -21.29
CA PRO A 376 2.22 -5.03 -20.38
C PRO A 376 1.14 -6.12 -20.35
N VAL A 377 1.57 -7.37 -20.37
CA VAL A 377 0.73 -8.57 -20.27
C VAL A 377 1.03 -9.24 -18.94
N PHE A 378 0.24 -8.88 -17.93
CA PHE A 378 0.35 -9.47 -16.60
C PHE A 378 -0.17 -10.91 -16.58
N PRO A 379 0.45 -11.79 -15.78
CA PRO A 379 0.01 -13.17 -15.64
C PRO A 379 -1.34 -13.24 -14.90
N ARG A 380 -1.91 -14.45 -14.77
CA ARG A 380 -2.97 -14.68 -13.79
C ARG A 380 -2.32 -14.77 -12.39
N PRO A 381 -2.82 -14.02 -11.38
CA PRO A 381 -2.31 -14.15 -10.02
C PRO A 381 -2.41 -15.60 -9.53
N GLY A 382 -1.40 -16.08 -8.81
CA GLY A 382 -1.43 -17.45 -8.29
C GLY A 382 -0.33 -17.75 -7.28
N ILE A 383 -0.33 -18.99 -6.80
CA ILE A 383 0.55 -19.47 -5.73
C ILE A 383 1.82 -20.12 -6.28
N GLY A 384 1.74 -20.78 -7.44
CA GLY A 384 2.86 -21.48 -8.08
C GLY A 384 2.75 -23.00 -7.96
N PRO A 385 3.87 -23.74 -8.11
CA PRO A 385 5.25 -23.25 -8.19
C PRO A 385 5.55 -22.48 -9.48
N TYR A 386 6.43 -21.48 -9.39
CA TYR A 386 6.96 -20.71 -10.51
C TYR A 386 8.48 -20.83 -10.56
N ASP A 387 9.08 -20.69 -11.75
CA ASP A 387 10.53 -20.59 -11.90
C ASP A 387 11.05 -19.30 -11.24
N VAL A 388 12.23 -19.35 -10.62
CA VAL A 388 12.88 -18.15 -10.07
C VAL A 388 13.33 -17.19 -11.19
N PRO A 389 13.49 -15.88 -10.91
CA PRO A 389 13.96 -14.90 -11.90
C PRO A 389 15.25 -15.32 -12.61
N SER A 390 15.33 -15.06 -13.92
CA SER A 390 16.52 -15.37 -14.70
C SER A 390 17.78 -14.67 -14.16
N GLY A 391 18.85 -15.43 -13.97
CA GLY A 391 20.09 -14.96 -13.33
C GLY A 391 20.06 -14.97 -11.80
N GLN A 392 18.95 -15.38 -11.16
CA GLN A 392 18.91 -15.63 -9.71
C GLN A 392 19.47 -17.03 -9.40
N GLY A 393 20.53 -17.11 -8.59
CA GLY A 393 21.16 -18.39 -8.19
C GLY A 393 22.22 -18.93 -9.15
N SER A 394 22.66 -18.14 -10.15
CA SER A 394 23.76 -18.47 -11.07
C SER A 394 25.13 -17.96 -10.61
#